data_AF-A0AAJ0FSL0-F1
#
_entry.id   AF-A0AAJ0FSL0-F1
#
_cell.length_a   1.000
_cell.length_b   1.000
_cell.length_c   1.000
_cell.angle_alpha   90.00
_cell.angle_beta   90.00
_cell.angle_gamma   90.00
#
_symmetry.space_group_name_H-M   'P 1'
#
loop_
_entity.id
_entity.type
_entity.pdbx_description
1 polymer ?
#
loop_
_entity_poly.entity_id
_entity_poly.type
_entity_poly.pdbx_seq_one_letter_code
_entity_poly.pdbx_strand_id
1 'polypeptide(L)'
;MESHAITQASNSSVTLNPDGLTAEQMSLLQPLIRKNAWPDFQTQFDEIHKFWSTMVLDTALLAVTTIPDVENALLMLDNIIENEATLYWQRRLAYQQLARVLASAEQILANRRRIERLPGNPGKNLSAVLLDTYVRAIGGRVSRNDVYLRMRWAKRQSVFFGGSMFLPFAYSDQAETKMYVSYAQIPNLPLTLAT
;
A
#
# COMPACT_ATOMS: atom_id res chain seq x y z
N MET A 1 -23.06 -38.59 51.12
CA MET A 1 -21.66 -38.22 50.80
C MET A 1 -21.49 -38.41 49.32
N GLU A 2 -20.95 -37.38 48.67
CA GLU A 2 -21.33 -36.95 47.31
C GLU A 2 -20.72 -37.79 46.19
N SER A 3 -21.53 -38.01 45.15
CA SER A 3 -21.12 -38.51 43.86
C SER A 3 -20.51 -37.36 43.07
N HIS A 4 -19.20 -37.39 42.85
CA HIS A 4 -18.54 -36.46 41.94
C HIS A 4 -18.55 -37.03 40.52
N ALA A 5 -19.49 -36.53 39.72
CA ALA A 5 -19.44 -36.61 38.26
C ALA A 5 -18.27 -35.75 37.77
N ILE A 6 -17.24 -36.41 37.22
CA ILE A 6 -16.19 -35.73 36.46
C ILE A 6 -16.75 -35.45 35.08
N THR A 7 -17.15 -34.20 34.87
CA THR A 7 -17.47 -33.64 33.55
C THR A 7 -16.21 -33.70 32.70
N GLN A 8 -16.17 -34.61 31.73
CA GLN A 8 -15.18 -34.59 30.66
C GLN A 8 -15.41 -33.33 29.82
N ALA A 9 -14.58 -32.31 30.04
CA ALA A 9 -14.46 -31.20 29.10
C ALA A 9 -14.02 -31.78 27.75
N SER A 10 -14.88 -31.60 26.75
CA SER A 10 -14.60 -31.99 25.37
C SER A 10 -13.43 -31.15 24.87
N ASN A 11 -12.22 -31.73 24.90
CA ASN A 11 -11.06 -31.17 24.22
C ASN A 11 -11.31 -31.29 22.71
N SER A 12 -11.93 -30.26 22.14
CA SER A 12 -11.94 -30.04 20.70
C SER A 12 -10.49 -29.87 20.25
N SER A 13 -9.91 -30.95 19.77
CA SER A 13 -8.57 -31.00 19.20
C SER A 13 -8.59 -30.16 17.93
N VAL A 14 -8.14 -28.92 18.05
CA VAL A 14 -7.95 -28.03 16.90
C VAL A 14 -6.86 -28.67 16.03
N THR A 15 -7.27 -29.24 14.90
CA THR A 15 -6.35 -29.81 13.92
C THR A 15 -5.69 -28.64 13.20
N LEU A 16 -4.42 -28.42 13.52
CA LEU A 16 -3.57 -27.45 12.84
C LEU A 16 -2.95 -28.12 11.62
N ASN A 17 -2.99 -27.41 10.49
CA ASN A 17 -2.27 -27.81 9.28
C ASN A 17 -0.75 -27.59 9.46
N PRO A 18 0.12 -28.07 8.54
CA PRO A 18 1.58 -27.93 8.65
C PRO A 18 2.05 -26.49 8.88
N ASP A 19 1.24 -25.52 8.45
CA ASP A 19 1.47 -24.09 8.58
C ASP A 19 1.01 -23.50 9.93
N GLY A 20 0.56 -24.34 10.88
CA GLY A 20 0.09 -23.90 12.21
C GLY A 20 -1.27 -23.20 12.20
N LEU A 21 -2.04 -23.31 11.11
CA LEU A 21 -3.35 -22.68 10.95
C LEU A 21 -4.48 -23.69 11.17
N THR A 22 -5.58 -23.23 11.77
CA THR A 22 -6.81 -24.02 11.86
C THR A 22 -7.47 -24.16 10.48
N ALA A 23 -8.31 -25.18 10.32
CA ALA A 23 -9.09 -25.36 9.08
C ALA A 23 -9.96 -24.15 8.74
N GLU A 24 -10.51 -23.49 9.76
CA GLU A 24 -11.31 -22.26 9.61
C GLU A 24 -10.47 -21.08 9.14
N GLN A 25 -9.29 -20.87 9.74
CA GLN A 25 -8.33 -19.84 9.30
C GLN A 25 -7.88 -20.08 7.86
N MET A 26 -7.57 -21.32 7.50
CA MET A 26 -7.21 -21.67 6.14
C MET A 26 -8.34 -21.39 5.14
N SER A 27 -9.57 -21.75 5.48
CA SER A 27 -10.75 -21.45 4.65
C SER A 27 -10.93 -19.94 4.41
N LEU A 28 -10.62 -19.12 5.42
CA LEU A 28 -10.70 -17.66 5.31
C LEU A 28 -9.56 -17.03 4.49
N LEU A 29 -8.35 -17.60 4.56
CA LEU A 29 -7.14 -17.07 3.93
C LEU A 29 -6.93 -17.55 2.49
N GLN A 30 -7.30 -18.80 2.18
CA GLN A 30 -7.09 -19.40 0.87
C GLN A 30 -7.65 -18.57 -0.30
N PRO A 31 -8.83 -17.93 -0.20
CA PRO A 31 -9.35 -17.08 -1.28
C PRO A 31 -8.59 -15.76 -1.47
N LEU A 32 -7.76 -15.35 -0.51
CA LEU A 32 -7.03 -14.08 -0.54
C LEU A 32 -5.75 -14.15 -1.38
N ILE A 33 -5.24 -15.36 -1.63
CA ILE A 33 -4.06 -15.59 -2.45
C ILE A 33 -4.50 -16.21 -3.78
N ARG A 34 -3.94 -15.73 -4.88
CA ARG A 34 -4.19 -16.27 -6.21
C ARG A 34 -3.74 -17.73 -6.27
N LYS A 35 -4.53 -18.58 -6.92
CA LYS A 35 -4.09 -19.95 -7.23
C LYS A 35 -2.79 -19.87 -8.05
N ASN A 36 -1.84 -20.73 -7.74
CA ASN A 36 -0.52 -20.79 -8.37
C ASN A 36 0.31 -19.50 -8.28
N ALA A 37 0.03 -18.61 -7.33
CA ALA A 37 0.77 -17.35 -7.17
C ALA A 37 2.29 -17.55 -7.10
N TRP A 38 2.76 -18.58 -6.39
CA TRP A 38 4.20 -18.82 -6.25
C TRP A 38 4.86 -19.34 -7.54
N PRO A 39 4.40 -20.43 -8.18
CA PRO A 39 4.94 -20.85 -9.48
C PRO A 39 4.88 -19.76 -10.56
N ASP A 40 3.78 -19.01 -10.63
CA ASP A 40 3.60 -17.93 -11.60
C ASP A 40 4.61 -16.78 -11.35
N PHE A 41 4.83 -16.44 -10.07
CA PHE A 41 5.80 -15.42 -9.68
C PHE A 41 7.22 -15.83 -10.03
N GLN A 42 7.60 -17.09 -9.79
CA GLN A 42 8.92 -17.60 -10.14
C GLN A 42 9.16 -17.55 -11.66
N THR A 43 8.13 -17.86 -12.45
CA THR A 43 8.21 -17.81 -13.92
C THR A 43 8.37 -16.38 -14.44
N GLN A 44 7.77 -15.39 -13.76
CA GLN A 44 7.81 -13.97 -14.16
C GLN A 44 8.83 -13.14 -13.38
N PHE A 45 9.67 -13.78 -12.55
CA PHE A 45 10.50 -13.08 -11.56
C PHE A 45 11.38 -12.00 -12.19
N ASP A 46 12.04 -12.31 -13.30
CA ASP A 46 12.94 -11.37 -13.97
C ASP A 46 12.20 -10.14 -14.51
N GLU A 47 11.01 -10.33 -15.06
CA GLU A 47 10.17 -9.23 -15.55
C GLU A 47 9.67 -8.36 -14.40
N ILE A 48 9.19 -8.98 -13.33
CA ILE A 48 8.72 -8.30 -12.12
C ILE A 48 9.86 -7.49 -11.50
N HIS A 49 11.03 -8.11 -11.33
CA HIS A 49 12.20 -7.47 -10.76
C HIS A 49 12.69 -6.31 -11.62
N LYS A 50 12.77 -6.50 -12.94
CA LYS A 50 13.17 -5.44 -13.89
C LYS A 50 12.21 -4.26 -13.85
N PHE A 51 10.90 -4.52 -13.88
CA PHE A 51 9.88 -3.47 -13.76
C PHE A 51 10.02 -2.71 -12.43
N TRP A 52 10.09 -3.44 -11.31
CA TRP A 52 10.20 -2.85 -9.98
C TRP A 52 11.44 -1.99 -9.83
N SER A 53 12.62 -2.51 -10.18
CA SER A 53 13.88 -1.79 -10.07
C SER A 53 13.90 -0.53 -10.93
N THR A 54 13.43 -0.61 -12.18
CA THR A 54 13.35 0.55 -13.10
C THR A 54 12.43 1.62 -12.51
N MET A 55 11.20 1.24 -12.12
CA MET A 55 10.24 2.18 -11.54
C MET A 55 10.75 2.83 -10.25
N VAL A 56 11.43 2.07 -9.38
CA VAL A 56 12.01 2.59 -8.14
C VAL A 56 13.10 3.62 -8.44
N LEU A 57 13.97 3.35 -9.44
CA LEU A 57 15.03 4.28 -9.83
C LEU A 57 14.47 5.55 -10.45
N ASP A 58 13.50 5.43 -11.37
CA ASP A 58 12.92 6.57 -12.08
C ASP A 58 12.10 7.49 -11.17
N THR A 59 11.66 6.98 -10.01
CA THR A 59 10.84 7.72 -9.04
C THR A 59 11.58 8.00 -7.72
N ALA A 60 12.89 7.75 -7.67
CA ALA A 60 13.69 7.97 -6.48
C ALA A 60 13.80 9.47 -6.15
N LEU A 61 13.48 9.82 -4.90
CA LEU A 61 13.63 11.19 -4.39
C LEU A 61 14.81 11.25 -3.42
N LEU A 62 15.74 12.17 -3.68
CA LEU A 62 16.90 12.46 -2.85
C LEU A 62 16.65 13.71 -2.02
N ALA A 63 17.49 13.99 -1.02
CA ALA A 63 17.34 15.18 -0.18
C ALA A 63 17.37 16.51 -0.96
N VAL A 64 18.04 16.52 -2.12
CA VAL A 64 18.18 17.70 -3.00
C VAL A 64 17.03 17.86 -4.00
N THR A 65 16.12 16.88 -4.08
CA THR A 65 15.01 16.84 -5.03
C THR A 65 14.12 18.07 -4.91
N THR A 66 13.73 18.61 -6.07
CA THR A 66 12.86 19.79 -6.22
C THR A 66 11.38 19.44 -6.28
N ILE A 67 10.50 20.44 -6.14
CA ILE A 67 9.06 20.20 -6.29
C ILE A 67 8.71 19.66 -7.68
N PRO A 68 9.25 20.18 -8.79
CA PRO A 68 9.06 19.58 -10.11
C PRO A 68 9.47 18.10 -10.21
N ASP A 69 10.55 17.68 -9.53
CA ASP A 69 10.97 16.28 -9.52
C ASP A 69 9.95 15.40 -8.78
N VAL A 70 9.40 15.89 -7.67
CA VAL A 70 8.30 15.22 -6.95
C VAL A 70 7.06 15.11 -7.84
N GLU A 71 6.70 16.19 -8.53
CA GLU A 71 5.56 16.21 -9.45
C GLU A 71 5.75 15.20 -10.60
N ASN A 72 6.95 15.11 -11.18
CA ASN A 72 7.26 14.13 -12.22
C ASN A 72 7.16 12.68 -11.73
N ALA A 73 7.70 12.38 -10.54
CA ALA A 73 7.61 11.04 -9.95
C ALA A 73 6.15 10.64 -9.66
N LEU A 74 5.34 11.56 -9.13
CA LEU A 74 3.91 11.35 -8.89
C LEU A 74 3.16 11.11 -10.20
N LEU A 75 3.40 11.94 -11.23
CA LEU A 75 2.77 11.81 -12.54
C LEU A 75 3.11 10.47 -13.21
N MET A 76 4.37 10.03 -13.14
CA MET A 76 4.80 8.75 -13.71
C MET A 76 4.07 7.58 -13.07
N LEU A 77 3.99 7.53 -11.73
CA LEU A 77 3.28 6.48 -11.02
C LEU A 77 1.77 6.52 -11.29
N ASP A 78 1.19 7.72 -11.35
CA ASP A 78 -0.22 7.93 -11.68
C ASP A 78 -0.55 7.35 -13.06
N ASN A 79 0.29 7.62 -14.07
CA ASN A 79 0.10 7.07 -15.42
C ASN A 79 0.11 5.53 -15.45
N ILE A 80 0.95 4.89 -14.63
CA ILE A 80 0.97 3.42 -14.53
C ILE A 80 -0.31 2.91 -13.88
N ILE A 81 -0.75 3.58 -12.79
CA ILE A 81 -1.93 3.22 -12.00
C ILE A 81 -3.21 3.34 -12.83
N GLU A 82 -3.36 4.42 -13.62
CA GLU A 82 -4.55 4.68 -14.41
C GLU A 82 -4.65 3.84 -15.67
N ASN A 83 -3.52 3.37 -16.20
CA ASN A 83 -3.51 2.63 -17.44
C ASN A 83 -4.11 1.23 -17.24
N GLU A 84 -5.31 1.02 -17.77
CA GLU A 84 -6.02 -0.26 -17.72
C GLU A 84 -5.29 -1.38 -18.47
N ALA A 85 -4.48 -1.04 -19.48
CA ALA A 85 -3.67 -2.01 -20.22
C ALA A 85 -2.43 -2.49 -19.44
N THR A 86 -2.03 -1.79 -18.38
CA THR A 86 -0.96 -2.21 -17.47
C THR A 86 -1.34 -3.53 -16.77
N LEU A 87 -0.38 -4.43 -16.56
CA LEU A 87 -0.64 -5.67 -15.84
C LEU A 87 -1.06 -5.38 -14.39
N TYR A 88 -1.95 -6.21 -13.85
CA TYR A 88 -2.50 -5.98 -12.51
C TYR A 88 -1.41 -5.84 -11.42
N TRP A 89 -0.35 -6.67 -11.49
CA TRP A 89 0.74 -6.65 -10.52
C TRP A 89 1.61 -5.40 -10.65
N GLN A 90 1.76 -4.85 -11.87
CA GLN A 90 2.49 -3.60 -12.12
C GLN A 90 1.76 -2.41 -11.46
N ARG A 91 0.43 -2.34 -11.60
CA ARG A 91 -0.38 -1.30 -10.92
C ARG A 91 -0.25 -1.38 -9.39
N ARG A 92 -0.27 -2.59 -8.82
CA ARG A 92 -0.12 -2.78 -7.37
C ARG A 92 1.28 -2.41 -6.88
N LEU A 93 2.32 -2.74 -7.64
CA LEU A 93 3.68 -2.26 -7.36
C LEU A 93 3.77 -0.74 -7.47
N ALA A 94 3.11 -0.12 -8.44
CA ALA A 94 3.08 1.34 -8.57
C ALA A 94 2.41 2.02 -7.37
N TYR A 95 1.32 1.47 -6.83
CA TYR A 95 0.74 1.95 -5.57
C TYR A 95 1.70 1.80 -4.39
N GLN A 96 2.44 0.70 -4.31
CA GLN A 96 3.46 0.52 -3.27
C GLN A 96 4.59 1.54 -3.39
N GLN A 97 5.05 1.84 -4.61
CA GLN A 97 6.07 2.86 -4.83
C GLN A 97 5.52 4.27 -4.61
N LEU A 98 4.25 4.53 -4.94
CA LEU A 98 3.59 5.79 -4.65
C LEU A 98 3.59 6.09 -3.15
N ALA A 99 3.35 5.09 -2.30
CA ALA A 99 3.44 5.28 -0.85
C ALA A 99 4.83 5.74 -0.40
N ARG A 100 5.89 5.16 -0.99
CA ARG A 100 7.29 5.51 -0.69
C ARG A 100 7.61 6.93 -1.15
N VAL A 101 7.24 7.28 -2.39
CA VAL A 101 7.39 8.63 -2.94
C VAL A 101 6.67 9.66 -2.08
N LEU A 102 5.43 9.37 -1.63
CA LEU A 102 4.67 10.26 -0.76
C LEU A 102 5.38 10.48 0.59
N ALA A 103 5.92 9.42 1.21
CA ALA A 103 6.66 9.52 2.46
C ALA A 103 7.95 10.35 2.30
N SER A 104 8.74 10.08 1.24
CA SER A 104 9.96 10.84 0.95
C SER A 104 9.66 12.30 0.63
N ALA A 105 8.61 12.59 -0.14
CA ALA A 105 8.19 13.95 -0.45
C ALA A 105 7.75 14.71 0.81
N GLU A 106 7.02 14.07 1.73
CA GLU A 106 6.62 14.66 3.01
C GLU A 106 7.86 15.03 3.86
N GLN A 107 8.88 14.17 3.89
CA GLN A 107 10.16 14.45 4.56
C GLN A 107 10.93 15.62 3.90
N ILE A 108 11.00 15.65 2.56
CA ILE A 108 11.65 16.74 1.83
C ILE A 108 10.95 18.07 2.11
N LEU A 109 9.61 18.10 2.09
CA LEU A 109 8.82 19.29 2.41
C LEU A 109 9.01 19.74 3.86
N ALA A 110 9.06 18.80 4.81
CA ALA A 110 9.33 19.10 6.22
C ALA A 110 10.71 19.74 6.41
N ASN A 111 11.74 19.18 5.76
CA ASN A 111 13.11 19.68 5.83
C ASN A 111 13.24 21.09 5.23
N ARG A 112 12.65 21.32 4.04
CA ARG A 112 12.62 22.66 3.42
C ARG A 112 11.95 23.70 4.32
N ARG A 113 10.80 23.36 4.93
CA ARG A 113 10.10 24.25 5.87
C ARG A 113 10.98 24.63 7.08
N ARG A 114 11.80 23.69 7.58
CA ARG A 114 12.72 23.93 8.70
C ARG A 114 13.90 24.82 8.30
N ILE A 115 14.50 24.57 7.13
CA ILE A 115 15.69 25.28 6.65
C ILE A 115 15.36 26.71 6.23
N GLU A 116 14.30 26.89 5.44
CA GLU A 116 13.96 28.17 4.83
C GLU A 116 13.26 29.13 5.80
N ARG A 117 12.98 28.69 7.04
CA ARG A 117 12.18 29.42 8.05
C ARG A 117 10.91 30.03 7.46
N LEU A 118 10.36 29.39 6.41
CA LEU A 118 9.17 29.89 5.75
C LEU A 118 8.10 30.04 6.83
N PRO A 119 7.43 31.20 6.95
CA PRO A 119 6.29 31.34 7.83
C PRO A 119 5.27 30.32 7.34
N GLY A 120 5.25 29.17 8.00
CA GLY A 120 4.34 28.11 7.63
C GLY A 120 2.96 28.65 7.90
N ASN A 121 2.11 28.73 6.87
CA ASN A 121 0.71 29.11 7.04
C ASN A 121 0.16 28.33 8.24
N PRO A 122 -0.17 29.02 9.35
CA PRO A 122 -0.69 28.35 10.54
C PRO A 122 -1.93 27.58 10.10
N GLY A 123 -1.87 26.25 10.08
CA GLY A 123 -2.98 25.37 9.67
C GLY A 123 -2.80 24.54 8.40
N LYS A 124 -1.81 24.77 7.53
CA LYS A 124 -1.62 23.89 6.36
C LYS A 124 -0.73 22.69 6.71
N ASN A 125 -1.37 21.53 6.87
CA ASN A 125 -0.71 20.24 7.09
C ASN A 125 0.18 19.90 5.87
N LEU A 126 1.38 19.33 6.09
CA LEU A 126 2.29 18.88 5.02
C LEU A 126 1.59 17.95 4.04
N SER A 127 0.75 17.07 4.56
CA SER A 127 -0.12 16.19 3.80
C SER A 127 -1.08 16.92 2.85
N ALA A 128 -1.60 18.10 3.24
CA ALA A 128 -2.46 18.91 2.37
C ALA A 128 -1.64 19.59 1.25
N VAL A 129 -0.41 20.01 1.56
CA VAL A 129 0.53 20.51 0.54
C VAL A 129 0.87 19.41 -0.45
N LEU A 130 1.13 18.19 0.02
CA LEU A 130 1.43 17.05 -0.82
C LEU A 130 0.24 16.65 -1.71
N LEU A 131 -0.98 16.70 -1.19
CA LEU A 131 -2.20 16.51 -1.99
C LEU A 131 -2.33 17.58 -3.08
N ASP A 132 -2.06 18.86 -2.75
CA ASP A 132 -2.08 19.93 -3.75
C ASP A 132 -0.99 19.75 -4.82
N THR A 133 0.21 19.34 -4.43
CA THR A 133 1.31 19.02 -5.35
C THR A 133 0.92 17.87 -6.27
N TYR A 134 0.30 16.81 -5.74
CA TYR A 134 -0.16 15.69 -6.56
C TYR A 134 -1.27 16.11 -7.52
N VAL A 135 -2.29 16.84 -7.04
CA VAL A 135 -3.36 17.40 -7.90
C VAL A 135 -2.79 18.31 -9.00
N ARG A 136 -1.73 19.08 -8.70
CA ARG A 136 -1.04 19.90 -9.70
C ARG A 136 -0.31 19.04 -10.73
N ALA A 137 0.44 18.03 -10.27
CA ALA A 137 1.20 17.13 -11.12
C ALA A 137 0.33 16.43 -12.18
N ILE A 138 -0.88 16.02 -11.80
CA ILE A 138 -1.82 15.34 -12.71
C ILE A 138 -2.58 16.30 -13.64
N GLY A 139 -2.40 17.62 -13.50
CA GLY A 139 -3.01 18.62 -14.39
C GLY A 139 -4.54 18.62 -14.44
N GLY A 140 -5.23 18.17 -13.37
CA GLY A 140 -6.70 18.14 -13.32
C GLY A 140 -7.37 17.02 -14.12
N ARG A 141 -6.61 16.02 -14.61
CA ARG A 141 -7.16 14.82 -15.26
C ARG A 141 -8.14 14.04 -14.38
N VAL A 142 -7.98 14.17 -13.07
CA VAL A 142 -8.66 13.38 -12.05
C VAL A 142 -9.17 14.31 -10.96
N SER A 143 -10.29 13.96 -10.35
CA SER A 143 -10.83 14.78 -9.25
C SER A 143 -9.87 14.77 -8.05
N ARG A 144 -9.84 15.87 -7.30
CA ARG A 144 -9.06 15.94 -6.04
C ARG A 144 -9.41 14.81 -5.07
N ASN A 145 -10.67 14.39 -5.04
CA ASN A 145 -11.12 13.32 -4.17
C ASN A 145 -10.51 11.97 -4.58
N ASP A 146 -10.43 11.68 -5.87
CA ASP A 146 -9.84 10.44 -6.36
C ASP A 146 -8.32 10.41 -6.11
N VAL A 147 -7.62 11.54 -6.27
CA VAL A 147 -6.20 11.67 -5.88
C VAL A 147 -6.02 11.37 -4.39
N TYR A 148 -6.89 11.93 -3.55
CA TYR A 148 -6.88 11.66 -2.10
C TYR A 148 -7.10 10.16 -1.81
N LEU A 149 -8.07 9.53 -2.49
CA LEU A 149 -8.33 8.10 -2.37
C LEU A 149 -7.12 7.26 -2.80
N ARG A 150 -6.43 7.63 -3.90
CA ARG A 150 -5.20 6.97 -4.36
C ARG A 150 -4.07 7.08 -3.35
N MET A 151 -3.83 8.27 -2.79
CA MET A 151 -2.82 8.45 -1.74
C MET A 151 -3.12 7.58 -0.51
N ARG A 152 -4.38 7.54 -0.10
CA ARG A 152 -4.83 6.71 1.04
C ARG A 152 -4.66 5.22 0.74
N TRP A 153 -4.98 4.81 -0.47
CA TRP A 153 -4.86 3.44 -0.94
C TRP A 153 -3.41 2.98 -1.00
N ALA A 154 -2.53 3.81 -1.58
CA ALA A 154 -1.09 3.59 -1.63
C ALA A 154 -0.51 3.33 -0.23
N LYS A 155 -0.76 4.23 0.73
CA LYS A 155 -0.29 4.09 2.12
C LYS A 155 -0.79 2.80 2.79
N ARG A 156 -2.00 2.34 2.47
CA ARG A 156 -2.50 1.06 3.01
C ARG A 156 -1.80 -0.13 2.38
N GLN A 157 -1.68 -0.14 1.05
CA GLN A 157 -0.98 -1.21 0.34
C GLN A 157 0.46 -1.35 0.83
N SER A 158 1.16 -0.24 1.10
CA SER A 158 2.53 -0.33 1.61
C SER A 158 2.63 -0.96 3.00
N VAL A 159 1.69 -0.68 3.90
CA VAL A 159 1.64 -1.33 5.24
C VAL A 159 1.37 -2.82 5.08
N PHE A 160 0.42 -3.17 4.22
CA PHE A 160 -0.02 -4.55 4.04
C PHE A 160 1.03 -5.42 3.35
N PHE A 161 1.70 -4.88 2.33
CA PHE A 161 2.71 -5.63 1.57
C PHE A 161 4.11 -5.55 2.18
N GLY A 162 4.36 -4.62 3.11
CA GLY A 162 5.64 -4.53 3.83
C GLY A 162 6.86 -4.35 2.92
N GLY A 163 6.68 -3.81 1.70
CA GLY A 163 7.76 -3.69 0.73
C GLY A 163 8.07 -4.95 -0.09
N SER A 164 7.30 -6.03 0.07
CA SER A 164 7.43 -7.25 -0.72
C SER A 164 7.05 -7.03 -2.18
N MET A 165 7.76 -7.67 -3.12
CA MET A 165 7.35 -7.77 -4.52
C MET A 165 6.36 -8.91 -4.77
N PHE A 166 6.45 -9.97 -3.95
CA PHE A 166 5.61 -11.16 -4.11
C PHE A 166 4.17 -10.88 -3.69
N LEU A 167 3.96 -10.17 -2.57
CA LEU A 167 2.62 -9.94 -2.05
C LEU A 167 1.72 -9.18 -3.06
N PRO A 168 2.11 -8.03 -3.65
CA PRO A 168 1.35 -7.36 -4.70
C PRO A 168 0.94 -8.29 -5.86
N PHE A 169 1.82 -9.22 -6.23
CA PHE A 169 1.56 -10.20 -7.28
C PHE A 169 0.60 -11.32 -6.84
N ALA A 170 0.77 -11.80 -5.60
CA ALA A 170 0.13 -12.98 -5.07
C ALA A 170 -1.30 -12.74 -4.56
N TYR A 171 -1.65 -11.53 -4.16
CA TYR A 171 -2.99 -11.26 -3.64
C TYR A 171 -4.08 -11.32 -4.72
N SER A 172 -5.26 -11.83 -4.35
CA SER A 172 -6.43 -11.87 -5.22
C SER A 172 -7.22 -10.55 -5.19
N ASP A 173 -8.08 -10.34 -6.17
CA ASP A 173 -8.98 -9.16 -6.21
C ASP A 173 -9.99 -9.18 -5.05
N GLN A 174 -10.27 -10.36 -4.50
CA GLN A 174 -11.08 -10.51 -3.30
C GLN A 174 -10.36 -9.95 -2.06
N ALA A 175 -9.05 -10.15 -1.95
CA ALA A 175 -8.26 -9.54 -0.88
C ALA A 175 -8.24 -8.01 -0.99
N GLU A 176 -8.10 -7.50 -2.22
CA GLU A 176 -8.19 -6.07 -2.53
C GLU A 176 -9.56 -5.49 -2.15
N THR A 177 -10.65 -6.19 -2.45
CA THR A 177 -12.00 -5.78 -2.06
C THR A 177 -12.19 -5.75 -0.54
N LYS A 178 -11.72 -6.78 0.18
CA LYS A 178 -11.80 -6.80 1.65
C LYS A 178 -10.96 -5.68 2.27
N MET A 179 -9.82 -5.36 1.68
CA MET A 179 -8.97 -4.25 2.08
C MET A 179 -9.60 -2.87 1.81
N TYR A 180 -10.46 -2.78 0.80
CA TYR A 180 -11.26 -1.59 0.49
C TYR A 180 -12.43 -1.40 1.49
N VAL A 181 -13.21 -2.46 1.72
CA VAL A 181 -14.42 -2.45 2.57
C VAL A 181 -14.10 -2.22 4.05
N SER A 182 -13.04 -2.85 4.58
CA SER A 182 -12.64 -2.70 6.00
C SER A 182 -12.32 -1.27 6.43
N TYR A 183 -12.23 -0.33 5.49
CA TYR A 183 -11.75 1.03 5.76
C TYR A 183 -12.65 2.15 5.24
N ALA A 184 -13.67 1.83 4.43
CA ALA A 184 -14.83 2.70 4.28
C ALA A 184 -15.52 2.93 5.64
N GLN A 185 -15.31 2.01 6.60
CA GLN A 185 -15.82 2.06 7.96
C GLN A 185 -14.88 2.74 8.99
N ILE A 186 -13.67 3.18 8.59
CA ILE A 186 -12.73 3.88 9.50
C ILE A 186 -12.54 5.33 9.02
N PRO A 187 -13.29 6.31 9.55
CA PRO A 187 -13.02 7.70 9.31
C PRO A 187 -11.81 8.11 10.18
N ASN A 188 -10.83 8.78 9.58
CA ASN A 188 -9.68 9.40 10.27
C ASN A 188 -8.54 8.47 10.73
N LEU A 189 -7.79 7.86 9.79
CA LEU A 189 -6.38 7.58 10.10
C LEU A 189 -5.56 8.83 9.72
N PRO A 190 -4.82 9.44 10.66
CA PRO A 190 -3.89 10.51 10.33
C PRO A 190 -2.81 9.98 9.39
N LEU A 191 -2.41 10.83 8.43
CA LEU A 191 -1.47 10.51 7.36
C LEU A 191 -0.02 10.24 7.85
N THR A 192 0.22 10.21 9.16
CA THR A 192 1.53 10.29 9.82
C THR A 192 2.09 8.99 10.37
N LEU A 193 1.51 7.82 10.07
CA LEU A 193 2.02 6.55 10.60
C LEU A 193 2.65 5.69 9.48
N ALA A 194 3.92 5.96 9.22
CA ALA A 194 4.91 5.02 8.74
C ALA A 194 6.31 5.60 9.04
N THR A 195 6.80 5.35 10.25
CA THR A 195 8.23 5.42 10.59
C THR A 195 8.86 4.07 10.36
#